data_AF-A0AAU9LFA8-F1
#
_entry.id   AF-A0AAU9LFA8-F1
#
_cell.length_a   1.000
_cell.length_b   1.000
_cell.length_c   1.000
_cell.angle_alpha   90.00
_cell.angle_beta   90.00
_cell.angle_gamma   90.00
#
_symmetry.space_group_name_H-M   'P 1'
#
loop_
_entity.id
_entity.type
_entity.pdbx_description
1 polymer ?
#
loop_
_entity_poly.entity_id
_entity_poly.type
_entity_poly.pdbx_seq_one_letter_code
_entity_poly.pdbx_strand_id
1 'polypeptide(L)'
;MTTGTNQSLPSMKKEMAGDIPIHLTLGNTTLSLRATGEWELDNAALQQMKEYVQRLEKRNDALEVENAALEDKYLRIMEEWHMEKFKCQLLVEMLAVSSLDEESTRIQAEQEKARAIRLKADIVALLEQARIEGLDMCKLNVALDVEP
;
A
#
# COMPACT_ATOMS: atom_id res chain seq x y z
N MET A 1 44.32 60.65 -80.97
CA MET A 1 43.68 59.83 -82.02
C MET A 1 44.55 58.59 -82.21
N THR A 2 43.91 57.40 -82.19
CA THR A 2 44.39 56.06 -82.61
C THR A 2 45.67 55.53 -81.93
N THR A 3 45.79 54.31 -81.41
CA THR A 3 45.03 53.04 -81.42
C THR A 3 45.77 52.16 -80.40
N GLY A 4 45.09 51.40 -79.54
CA GLY A 4 44.70 50.03 -79.89
C GLY A 4 45.53 49.04 -79.07
N THR A 5 44.91 48.59 -77.98
CA THR A 5 45.33 47.64 -76.96
C THR A 5 46.01 46.37 -77.52
N ASN A 6 47.22 46.08 -77.02
CA ASN A 6 47.92 44.82 -77.28
C ASN A 6 47.17 43.64 -76.64
N GLN A 7 46.74 42.71 -77.48
CA GLN A 7 46.32 41.37 -77.08
C GLN A 7 47.52 40.59 -76.53
N SER A 8 47.36 40.06 -75.32
CA SER A 8 48.15 38.95 -74.80
C SER A 8 47.23 38.07 -73.96
N LEU A 9 46.66 37.03 -74.58
CA LEU A 9 46.42 35.76 -73.91
C LEU A 9 47.69 34.92 -74.14
N PRO A 10 48.15 34.08 -73.19
CA PRO A 10 47.27 33.20 -72.42
C PRO A 10 47.65 33.06 -70.94
N SER A 11 46.66 32.96 -70.07
CA SER A 11 46.86 32.17 -68.85
C SER A 11 45.55 31.47 -68.53
N MET A 12 45.37 30.30 -69.16
CA MET A 12 44.64 29.21 -68.53
C MET A 12 45.34 28.93 -67.19
N LYS A 13 44.93 29.64 -66.14
CA LYS A 13 45.20 29.20 -64.79
C LYS A 13 44.39 27.94 -64.59
N LYS A 14 45.10 26.84 -64.76
CA LYS A 14 44.74 25.46 -64.43
C LYS A 14 44.12 25.45 -63.03
N GLU A 15 42.79 25.46 -62.97
CA GLU A 15 42.04 25.03 -61.79
C GLU A 15 42.31 23.54 -61.60
N MET A 16 43.39 23.18 -60.90
CA MET A 16 43.57 21.80 -60.41
C MET A 16 44.39 21.82 -59.13
N ALA A 17 43.67 21.59 -58.02
CA ALA A 17 44.01 20.74 -56.88
C ALA A 17 43.29 21.26 -55.62
N GLY A 18 41.97 21.43 -55.70
CA GLY A 18 41.14 21.25 -54.53
C GLY A 18 40.55 19.86 -54.66
N ASP A 19 41.07 18.90 -53.93
CA ASP A 19 40.53 17.54 -53.93
C ASP A 19 39.02 17.60 -53.68
N ILE A 20 38.24 17.01 -54.59
CA ILE A 20 36.80 16.86 -54.40
C ILE A 20 36.64 15.96 -53.17
N PRO A 21 36.00 16.44 -52.08
CA PRO A 21 35.86 15.62 -50.89
C PRO A 21 35.00 14.41 -51.25
N ILE A 22 35.60 13.22 -51.15
CA ILE A 22 34.90 11.96 -51.42
C ILE A 22 34.12 11.60 -50.16
N HIS A 23 32.81 11.67 -50.27
CA HIS A 23 31.88 11.21 -49.24
C HIS A 23 31.17 9.95 -49.74
N LEU A 24 31.29 8.86 -49.00
CA LEU A 24 30.54 7.63 -49.24
C LEU A 24 29.47 7.49 -48.16
N THR A 25 28.21 7.58 -48.56
CA THR A 25 27.07 7.37 -47.66
C THR A 25 26.61 5.92 -47.74
N LEU A 26 26.65 5.21 -46.61
CA LEU A 26 26.15 3.85 -46.46
C LEU A 26 25.06 3.88 -45.37
N GLY A 27 23.80 3.90 -45.79
CA GLY A 27 22.67 4.08 -44.88
C GLY A 27 22.76 5.40 -44.12
N ASN A 28 22.81 5.33 -42.79
CA ASN A 28 22.87 6.50 -41.89
C ASN A 28 24.31 6.90 -41.53
N THR A 29 25.32 6.33 -42.19
CA THR A 29 26.73 6.60 -41.91
C THR A 29 27.41 7.24 -43.11
N THR A 30 28.25 8.23 -42.85
CA THR A 30 29.00 8.96 -43.87
C THR A 30 30.49 8.71 -43.65
N LEU A 31 31.16 8.14 -44.65
CA LEU A 31 32.62 8.04 -44.70
C LEU A 31 33.17 9.22 -45.49
N SER A 32 34.06 9.99 -44.90
CA SER A 32 34.77 11.10 -45.55
C SER A 32 36.24 10.76 -45.72
N LEU A 33 36.79 11.04 -46.90
CA LEU A 33 38.23 10.95 -47.15
C LEU A 33 38.91 12.24 -46.68
N ARG A 34 39.77 12.15 -45.68
CA ARG A 34 40.57 13.28 -45.16
C ARG A 34 41.65 13.65 -46.17
N ALA A 35 42.11 14.91 -46.15
CA ALA A 35 43.20 15.40 -47.00
C ALA A 35 44.54 14.65 -46.82
N THR A 36 44.69 13.87 -45.75
CA THR A 36 45.84 12.98 -45.49
C THR A 36 45.72 11.63 -46.21
N GLY A 37 44.61 11.34 -46.89
CA GLY A 37 44.32 10.05 -47.54
C GLY A 37 43.69 9.01 -46.60
N GLU A 38 43.37 9.38 -45.36
CA GLU A 38 42.73 8.51 -44.37
C GLU A 38 41.21 8.60 -44.47
N TRP A 39 40.52 7.46 -44.38
CA TRP A 39 39.06 7.42 -44.30
C TRP A 39 38.60 7.64 -42.85
N GLU A 40 37.69 8.58 -42.64
CA GLU A 40 37.06 8.86 -41.35
C GLU A 40 35.57 8.58 -41.43
N LEU A 41 35.03 7.92 -40.41
CA LEU A 41 33.61 7.60 -40.31
C LEU A 41 32.91 8.62 -39.40
N ASP A 42 31.94 9.36 -39.93
CA ASP A 42 31.07 10.20 -39.13
C ASP A 42 30.11 9.32 -38.31
N ASN A 43 30.47 9.14 -37.05
CA ASN A 43 29.77 8.30 -36.08
C ASN A 43 29.06 9.14 -34.99
N ALA A 44 28.96 10.47 -35.16
CA ALA A 44 28.47 11.36 -34.12
C ALA A 44 27.01 11.07 -33.74
N ALA A 45 26.14 10.83 -34.72
CA ALA A 45 24.73 10.52 -34.49
C ALA A 45 24.53 9.18 -33.75
N LEU A 46 25.32 8.16 -34.10
CA LEU A 46 25.30 6.85 -33.44
C LEU A 46 25.84 6.94 -32.00
N GLN A 47 26.89 7.73 -31.77
CA GLN A 47 27.41 7.98 -30.42
C GLN A 47 26.40 8.72 -29.53
N GLN A 48 25.75 9.77 -30.06
CA GLN A 48 24.67 10.48 -29.37
C GLN A 48 23.48 9.57 -29.05
N MET A 49 23.09 8.71 -30.02
CA MET A 49 22.02 7.73 -29.81
C MET A 49 22.39 6.73 -28.71
N LYS A 50 23.63 6.21 -28.72
CA LYS A 50 24.13 5.30 -27.68
C LYS A 50 24.08 5.93 -26.29
N GLU A 51 24.52 7.18 -26.16
CA GLU A 51 24.46 7.92 -24.89
C GLU A 51 23.01 8.18 -24.45
N TYR A 52 22.12 8.46 -25.40
CA TYR A 52 20.70 8.62 -25.10
C TYR A 52 20.06 7.32 -24.60
N VAL A 53 20.32 6.19 -25.26
CA VAL A 53 19.87 4.85 -24.83
C VAL A 53 20.37 4.54 -23.43
N GLN A 54 21.66 4.75 -23.14
CA GLN A 54 22.22 4.51 -21.80
C GLN A 54 21.58 5.39 -20.71
N ARG A 55 21.20 6.63 -21.04
CA ARG A 55 20.47 7.49 -20.10
C ARG A 55 19.06 6.98 -19.85
N LEU A 56 18.38 6.51 -20.89
CA LEU A 56 17.04 5.93 -20.76
C LEU A 56 17.07 4.64 -19.97
N GLU A 57 18.03 3.75 -20.21
CA GLU A 57 18.20 2.50 -19.45
C GLU A 57 18.40 2.80 -17.97
N LYS A 58 19.34 3.69 -17.62
CA LYS A 58 19.55 4.08 -16.22
C LYS A 58 18.31 4.68 -15.56
N ARG A 59 17.54 5.47 -16.32
CA ARG A 59 16.29 6.04 -15.81
C ARG A 59 15.23 4.96 -15.64
N ASN A 60 15.16 4.00 -16.55
CA ASN A 60 14.23 2.89 -16.45
C ASN A 60 14.56 2.02 -15.23
N ASP A 61 15.82 1.66 -15.03
CA ASP A 61 16.27 0.91 -13.85
C ASP A 61 15.89 1.64 -12.55
N ALA A 62 16.10 2.95 -12.51
CA ALA A 62 15.73 3.77 -11.34
C ALA A 62 14.21 3.78 -11.10
N LEU A 63 13.40 3.88 -12.17
CA LEU A 63 11.95 3.84 -12.09
C LEU A 63 11.42 2.47 -11.70
N GLU A 64 12.03 1.39 -12.16
CA GLU A 64 11.68 0.02 -11.78
C GLU A 64 11.92 -0.21 -10.28
N VAL A 65 13.05 0.27 -9.75
CA VAL A 65 13.33 0.23 -8.32
C VAL A 65 12.33 1.07 -7.53
N GLU A 66 12.01 2.27 -8.00
CA GLU A 66 11.02 3.13 -7.33
C GLU A 66 9.63 2.50 -7.36
N ASN A 67 9.22 1.91 -8.49
CA ASN A 67 7.93 1.26 -8.63
C ASN A 67 7.82 0.04 -7.68
N ALA A 68 8.86 -0.79 -7.61
CA ALA A 68 8.90 -1.90 -6.65
C ALA A 68 8.80 -1.41 -5.20
N ALA A 69 9.47 -0.31 -4.86
CA ALA A 69 9.37 0.30 -3.54
C ALA A 69 7.98 0.90 -3.24
N LEU A 70 7.29 1.41 -4.25
CA LEU A 70 5.92 1.92 -4.13
C LEU A 70 4.91 0.77 -3.96
N GLU A 71 5.09 -0.34 -4.68
CA GLU A 71 4.27 -1.54 -4.53
C GLU A 71 4.40 -2.13 -3.12
N ASP A 72 5.61 -2.22 -2.55
CA ASP A 72 5.81 -2.65 -1.16
C ASP A 72 5.10 -1.74 -0.16
N LYS A 73 5.24 -0.41 -0.34
CA LYS A 73 4.55 0.58 0.51
C LYS A 73 3.04 0.45 0.42
N TYR A 74 2.51 0.26 -0.79
CA TYR A 74 1.07 0.07 -1.00
C TYR A 74 0.57 -1.18 -0.29
N LEU A 75 1.27 -2.30 -0.44
CA LEU A 75 0.92 -3.56 0.24
C LEU A 75 0.91 -3.38 1.75
N ARG A 76 1.94 -2.75 2.31
CA ARG A 76 2.02 -2.48 3.75
C ARG A 76 0.87 -1.62 4.26
N ILE A 77 0.54 -0.54 3.56
CA ILE A 77 -0.58 0.33 3.92
C ILE A 77 -1.90 -0.44 3.85
N MET A 78 -2.09 -1.30 2.84
CA MET A 78 -3.27 -2.13 2.70
C MET A 78 -3.40 -3.15 3.85
N GLU A 79 -2.30 -3.76 4.26
CA GLU A 79 -2.26 -4.67 5.42
C GLU A 79 -2.60 -3.92 6.72
N GLU A 80 -1.98 -2.76 6.96
CA GLU A 80 -2.27 -1.91 8.11
C GLU A 80 -3.74 -1.49 8.14
N TRP A 81 -4.29 -1.09 6.99
CA TRP A 81 -5.70 -0.72 6.85
C TRP A 81 -6.64 -1.89 7.15
N HIS A 82 -6.36 -3.08 6.62
CA HIS A 82 -7.15 -4.28 6.91
C HIS A 82 -7.11 -4.65 8.39
N MET A 83 -5.93 -4.53 9.02
CA MET A 83 -5.78 -4.78 10.45
C MET A 83 -6.54 -3.78 11.31
N GLU A 84 -6.50 -2.50 10.97
CA GLU A 84 -7.26 -1.50 11.71
C GLU A 84 -8.77 -1.73 11.58
N LYS A 85 -9.25 -2.01 10.37
CA LYS A 85 -10.66 -2.37 10.13
C LYS A 85 -11.08 -3.59 10.95
N PHE A 86 -10.25 -4.64 10.98
CA PHE A 86 -10.53 -5.84 11.77
C PHE A 86 -10.57 -5.54 13.27
N LYS A 87 -9.64 -4.76 13.80
CA LYS A 87 -9.62 -4.36 15.22
C LYS A 87 -10.87 -3.56 15.60
N CYS A 88 -11.26 -2.59 14.79
CA CYS A 88 -12.47 -1.80 15.03
C CYS A 88 -13.71 -2.71 15.06
N GLN A 89 -13.86 -3.62 14.09
CA GLN A 89 -14.98 -4.55 14.03
C GLN A 89 -15.01 -5.46 15.27
N LEU A 90 -13.86 -6.06 15.62
CA LEU A 90 -13.73 -6.92 16.78
C LEU A 90 -14.09 -6.17 18.08
N LEU A 91 -13.63 -4.93 18.24
CA LEU A 91 -13.94 -4.13 19.42
C LEU A 91 -15.44 -3.84 19.54
N VAL A 92 -16.10 -3.51 18.42
CA VAL A 92 -17.56 -3.29 18.39
C VAL A 92 -18.31 -4.56 18.77
N GLU A 93 -17.93 -5.70 18.21
CA GLU A 93 -18.55 -7.00 18.52
C GLU A 93 -18.33 -7.40 19.98
N MET A 94 -17.11 -7.24 20.50
CA MET A 94 -16.80 -7.52 21.90
C MET A 94 -17.60 -6.63 22.85
N LEU A 95 -17.74 -5.34 22.55
CA LEU A 95 -18.57 -4.42 23.35
C LEU A 95 -20.05 -4.84 23.33
N ALA A 96 -20.56 -5.27 22.17
CA ALA A 96 -21.94 -5.76 22.06
C ALA A 96 -22.14 -7.03 22.90
N VAL A 97 -21.19 -7.98 22.87
CA VAL A 97 -21.24 -9.19 23.69
C VAL A 97 -21.17 -8.87 25.18
N SER A 98 -20.23 -8.02 25.60
CA SER A 98 -20.11 -7.63 27.01
C SER A 98 -21.37 -6.92 27.51
N SER A 99 -21.95 -6.02 26.72
CA SER A 99 -23.20 -5.34 27.08
C SER A 99 -24.38 -6.31 27.22
N LEU A 100 -24.45 -7.34 26.36
CA LEU A 100 -25.48 -8.38 26.46
C LEU A 100 -25.28 -9.23 27.73
N ASP A 101 -24.05 -9.57 28.08
CA ASP A 101 -23.72 -10.33 29.29
C ASP A 101 -24.05 -9.55 30.57
N GLU A 102 -23.71 -8.26 30.62
CA GLU A 102 -24.06 -7.35 31.71
C GLU A 102 -25.59 -7.25 31.90
N GLU A 103 -26.35 -7.10 30.82
CA GLU A 103 -27.82 -7.06 30.90
C GLU A 103 -28.40 -8.40 31.36
N SER A 104 -27.90 -9.52 30.80
CA SER A 104 -28.34 -10.87 31.17
C SER A 104 -28.11 -11.15 32.66
N THR A 105 -26.91 -10.82 33.17
CA THR A 105 -26.56 -11.00 34.58
C THR A 105 -27.39 -10.10 35.50
N ARG A 106 -27.67 -8.86 35.09
CA ARG A 106 -28.59 -7.97 35.83
C ARG A 106 -29.99 -8.57 35.94
N ILE A 107 -30.54 -9.04 34.82
CA ILE A 107 -31.88 -9.67 34.81
C ILE A 107 -31.91 -10.90 35.72
N GLN A 108 -30.89 -11.75 35.66
CA GLN A 108 -30.80 -12.93 36.52
C GLN A 108 -30.72 -12.56 38.01
N ALA A 109 -29.94 -11.53 38.36
CA ALA A 109 -29.85 -11.05 39.73
C ALA A 109 -31.19 -10.47 40.24
N GLU A 110 -31.91 -9.73 39.40
CA GLU A 110 -33.23 -9.21 39.74
C GLU A 110 -34.27 -10.32 39.91
N GLN A 111 -34.25 -11.34 39.05
CA GLN A 111 -35.11 -12.51 39.18
C GLN A 111 -34.82 -13.27 40.47
N GLU A 112 -33.55 -13.48 40.82
CA GLU A 112 -33.18 -14.17 42.06
C GLU A 112 -33.58 -13.37 43.30
N LYS A 113 -33.41 -12.04 43.26
CA LYS A 113 -33.89 -11.15 44.32
C LYS A 113 -35.41 -11.25 44.50
N ALA A 114 -36.18 -11.26 43.42
CA ALA A 114 -37.63 -11.43 43.47
C ALA A 114 -38.03 -12.80 44.03
N ARG A 115 -37.32 -13.87 43.65
CA ARG A 115 -37.52 -15.22 44.21
C ARG A 115 -37.25 -15.25 45.71
N ALA A 116 -36.15 -14.65 46.17
CA ALA A 116 -35.81 -14.59 47.59
C ALA A 116 -36.83 -13.78 48.41
N ILE A 117 -37.34 -12.66 47.87
CA ILE A 117 -38.39 -11.87 48.51
C ILE A 117 -39.68 -12.68 48.64
N ARG A 118 -40.08 -13.40 47.58
CA ARG A 118 -41.27 -14.25 47.59
C ARG A 118 -41.12 -15.37 48.62
N LEU A 119 -39.99 -16.08 48.61
CA LEU A 119 -39.70 -17.14 49.57
C LEU A 119 -39.74 -16.61 51.02
N LYS A 120 -39.17 -15.43 51.27
CA LYS A 120 -39.22 -14.78 52.58
C LYS A 120 -40.67 -14.48 52.99
N ALA A 121 -41.50 -13.97 52.08
CA ALA A 121 -42.90 -13.69 52.35
C ALA A 121 -43.68 -14.99 52.66
N ASP A 122 -43.44 -16.06 51.90
CA ASP A 122 -44.05 -17.37 52.11
C ASP A 122 -43.66 -17.95 53.48
N ILE A 123 -42.38 -17.87 53.87
CA ILE A 123 -41.89 -18.31 55.19
C ILE A 123 -42.55 -17.50 56.32
N VAL A 124 -42.63 -16.17 56.18
CA VAL A 124 -43.28 -15.32 57.20
C VAL A 124 -44.77 -15.65 57.33
N ALA A 125 -45.47 -15.90 56.22
CA ALA A 125 -46.87 -16.30 56.25
C ALA A 125 -47.07 -17.66 56.94
N LEU A 126 -46.21 -18.64 56.66
CA LEU A 126 -46.25 -19.96 57.33
C LEU A 126 -45.97 -19.84 58.84
N LEU A 127 -45.00 -19.02 59.24
CA LEU A 127 -44.70 -18.77 60.65
C LEU A 127 -45.88 -18.10 61.38
N GLU A 128 -46.54 -17.14 60.73
CA GLU A 128 -47.72 -16.48 61.28
C GLU A 128 -48.89 -17.44 61.42
N GLN A 129 -49.12 -18.29 60.41
CA GLN A 129 -50.16 -19.32 60.47
C GLN A 129 -49.92 -20.32 61.61
N ALA A 130 -48.69 -20.82 61.75
CA ALA A 130 -48.31 -21.71 62.85
C ALA A 130 -48.52 -21.05 64.23
N ARG A 131 -48.23 -19.76 64.35
CA ARG A 131 -48.48 -18.97 65.56
C ARG A 131 -49.97 -18.90 65.89
N ILE A 132 -50.83 -18.62 64.90
CA ILE A 132 -52.29 -18.54 65.06
C ILE A 132 -52.86 -19.89 65.49
N GLU A 133 -52.35 -20.99 64.92
CA GLU A 133 -52.76 -22.36 65.25
C GLU A 133 -52.19 -22.85 66.60
N GLY A 134 -51.36 -22.06 67.28
CA GLY A 134 -50.77 -22.41 68.57
C GLY A 134 -49.68 -23.49 68.48
N LEU A 135 -49.13 -23.74 67.29
CA LEU A 135 -48.03 -24.67 67.05
C LEU A 135 -46.71 -24.04 67.53
N ASP A 136 -46.11 -24.65 68.56
CA ASP A 136 -44.81 -24.25 69.10
C ASP A 136 -43.69 -24.73 68.16
N MET A 137 -43.31 -23.87 67.21
CA MET A 137 -42.31 -24.16 66.17
C MET A 137 -40.96 -24.65 66.74
N CYS A 138 -40.60 -24.24 67.96
CA CYS A 138 -39.39 -24.70 68.65
C CYS A 138 -39.47 -26.19 69.03
N LYS A 139 -40.66 -26.73 69.29
CA LYS A 139 -40.86 -28.16 69.58
C LYS A 139 -40.92 -29.01 68.32
N LEU A 140 -41.34 -28.43 67.19
CA LEU A 140 -41.41 -29.11 65.89
C LEU A 140 -40.01 -29.37 65.31
N ASN A 141 -39.09 -28.41 65.42
CA ASN A 141 -37.70 -28.61 65.01
C ASN A 141 -37.01 -29.72 65.83
N VAL A 142 -37.29 -29.76 67.14
CA VAL A 142 -36.81 -30.84 68.02
C VAL A 142 -37.45 -32.19 67.68
N ALA A 143 -38.69 -32.22 67.17
CA ALA A 143 -39.34 -33.46 66.75
C ALA A 143 -38.84 -33.98 65.39
N LEU A 144 -38.49 -33.09 64.45
CA LEU A 144 -37.94 -33.43 63.13
C LEU A 144 -36.48 -33.90 63.19
N ASP A 145 -35.68 -33.39 64.14
CA ASP A 145 -34.32 -33.87 64.41
C ASP A 145 -34.29 -35.18 65.23
N VAL A 146 -35.44 -35.70 65.66
CA VAL A 146 -35.57 -36.88 66.53
C VAL A 146 -36.11 -38.13 65.79
N GLU A 147 -36.45 -38.05 64.50
CA GLU A 147 -36.71 -39.26 63.70
C GLU A 147 -35.40 -39.80 63.07
N PRO A 148 -34.95 -41.02 63.43
CA PRO A 148 -33.92 -41.77 62.70
C PRO A 148 -34.45 -42.40 61.40
#